data_AF-A0A3D3R145-F1
#
_entry.id   AF-A0A3D3R145-F1
#
_cell.length_a   1.000
_cell.length_b   1.000
_cell.length_c   1.000
_cell.angle_alpha   90.00
_cell.angle_beta   90.00
_cell.angle_gamma   90.00
#
_symmetry.space_group_name_H-M   'P 1'
#
loop_
_entity.id
_entity.type
_entity.pdbx_description
1 polymer ?
#
loop_
_entity_poly.entity_id
_entity_poly.type
_entity_poly.pdbx_seq_one_letter_code
_entity_poly.pdbx_strand_id
1 'polypeptide(L)'
;LPYLDQANIYSQLTRPNGYYAHSGFPGNTVLYSVRLPVYKCPSNPFGMTNTTDYSLSDSTSNPSLQSMIVDYVGISGATPDPVGRTNVCTGDILASSSSNCNTGMMIPYKSIRFRDCIDGTSNTVILAEQSGQVNGRQKGANALGAWHGWANASLSTWNAGTTLPLSSGGFWYTAGTTTVRNPPNAFWSSGAPGYANSAYSANTVINSHHVGGVHAVLTDGSVRFLSENIDMNTLRQLCVRDDGQVVGEF
;
A
#
# COMPACT_ATOMS: atom_id res chain seq x y z
N LEU A 1 15.90 12.46 12.66
CA LEU A 1 16.16 11.63 11.46
C LEU A 1 16.49 12.56 10.30
N PRO A 2 17.72 12.64 9.80
CA PRO A 2 18.14 13.69 8.86
C PRO A 2 17.26 13.84 7.60
N TYR A 3 16.63 12.76 7.16
CA TYR A 3 15.79 12.73 5.95
C TYR A 3 14.28 12.72 6.22
N LEU A 4 13.85 12.57 7.47
CA LEU A 4 12.44 12.45 7.87
C LEU A 4 12.00 13.48 8.90
N ASP A 5 12.94 14.18 9.54
CA ASP A 5 12.62 15.29 10.42
C ASP A 5 12.15 16.47 9.57
N GLN A 6 10.86 16.80 9.72
CA GLN A 6 10.17 17.84 8.96
C GLN A 6 9.51 18.84 9.91
N ALA A 7 10.19 19.25 10.98
CA ALA A 7 9.68 20.20 11.97
C ALA A 7 9.12 21.49 11.33
N ASN A 8 9.75 21.98 10.26
CA ASN A 8 9.33 23.14 9.48
C ASN A 8 8.01 22.94 8.72
N ILE A 9 7.72 21.73 8.25
CA ILE A 9 6.44 21.39 7.61
C ILE A 9 5.39 21.18 8.70
N TYR A 10 5.75 20.44 9.74
CA TYR A 10 4.86 20.10 10.85
C TYR A 10 4.30 21.35 11.54
N SER A 11 5.11 22.39 11.73
CA SER A 11 4.67 23.66 12.35
C SER A 11 3.63 24.42 11.53
N GLN A 12 3.45 24.09 10.24
CA GLN A 12 2.45 24.69 9.36
C GLN A 12 1.12 23.91 9.37
N LEU A 13 1.07 22.75 10.03
CA LEU A 13 -0.12 21.90 10.00
C LEU A 13 -1.16 22.35 11.04
N THR A 14 -2.40 22.50 10.60
CA THR A 14 -3.57 22.75 11.44
C THR A 14 -4.38 21.46 11.62
N ARG A 15 -4.64 21.06 12.87
CA ARG A 15 -5.33 19.80 13.21
C ARG A 15 -6.85 19.81 13.43
N PRO A 16 -7.58 20.95 13.42
CA PRO A 16 -9.01 20.89 13.72
C PRO A 16 -9.82 20.19 12.61
N ASN A 17 -9.24 20.00 11.42
CA ASN A 17 -9.87 19.32 10.29
C ASN A 17 -9.16 17.98 10.00
N GLY A 18 -9.92 16.92 9.73
CA GLY A 18 -9.38 15.63 9.29
C GLY A 18 -8.92 15.67 7.82
N TYR A 19 -7.99 14.76 7.46
CA TYR A 19 -7.46 14.62 6.10
C TYR A 19 -8.24 13.55 5.32
N TYR A 20 -9.46 13.87 4.89
CA TYR A 20 -10.28 12.89 4.17
C TYR A 20 -9.81 12.73 2.71
N ALA A 21 -9.76 11.50 2.22
CA ALA A 21 -9.22 11.09 0.91
C ALA A 21 -9.54 12.04 -0.26
N HIS A 22 -10.78 12.54 -0.35
CA HIS A 22 -11.23 13.40 -1.46
C HIS A 22 -11.39 14.89 -1.11
N SER A 23 -11.22 15.27 0.16
CA SER A 23 -11.51 16.63 0.63
C SER A 23 -10.30 17.57 0.57
N GLY A 24 -9.17 17.12 -0.01
CA GLY A 24 -7.93 17.87 -0.06
C GLY A 24 -7.33 18.10 1.34
N PHE A 25 -6.64 19.23 1.51
CA PHE A 25 -5.96 19.59 2.76
C PHE A 25 -6.46 20.95 3.31
N PRO A 26 -7.70 21.06 3.81
CA PRO A 26 -8.24 22.32 4.32
C PRO A 26 -7.35 22.89 5.43
N GLY A 27 -6.84 24.12 5.25
CA GLY A 27 -5.93 24.76 6.20
C GLY A 27 -4.52 24.15 6.28
N ASN A 28 -4.18 23.22 5.39
CA ASN A 28 -2.93 22.46 5.37
C ASN A 28 -2.30 22.44 3.97
N THR A 29 -2.33 23.57 3.27
CA THR A 29 -1.94 23.67 1.85
C THR A 29 -0.48 23.33 1.58
N VAL A 30 0.39 23.38 2.59
CA VAL A 30 1.78 22.92 2.50
C VAL A 30 1.89 21.47 1.99
N LEU A 31 0.91 20.61 2.30
CA LEU A 31 0.89 19.21 1.86
C LEU A 31 0.74 19.07 0.33
N TYR A 32 0.25 20.10 -0.37
CA TYR A 32 0.24 20.10 -1.84
C TYR A 32 1.65 20.25 -2.43
N SER A 33 2.59 20.95 -1.78
CA SER A 33 3.93 21.19 -2.35
C SER A 33 5.02 20.30 -1.76
N VAL A 34 4.81 19.73 -0.57
CA VAL A 34 5.82 18.90 0.11
C VAL A 34 6.17 17.66 -0.69
N ARG A 35 7.47 17.49 -0.94
CA ARG A 35 8.06 16.32 -1.60
C ARG A 35 9.23 15.82 -0.76
N LEU A 36 9.20 14.55 -0.40
CA LEU A 36 10.24 13.91 0.40
C LEU A 36 10.90 12.80 -0.42
N PRO A 37 12.09 13.03 -1.00
CA PRO A 37 12.72 12.09 -1.93
C PRO A 37 12.91 10.66 -1.38
N VAL A 38 12.96 10.50 -0.06
CA VAL A 38 13.06 9.19 0.61
C VAL A 38 11.89 8.25 0.30
N TYR A 39 10.72 8.76 -0.06
CA TYR A 39 9.56 7.93 -0.45
C TYR A 39 9.47 7.68 -1.96
N LYS A 40 10.49 8.07 -2.72
CA LYS A 40 10.59 7.85 -4.16
C LYS A 40 11.59 6.73 -4.43
N CYS A 41 11.16 5.72 -5.19
CA CYS A 41 12.05 4.68 -5.67
C CYS A 41 12.96 5.25 -6.78
N PRO A 42 14.29 5.01 -6.72
CA PRO A 42 15.21 5.48 -7.76
C PRO A 42 14.98 4.88 -9.16
N SER A 43 14.39 3.68 -9.26
CA SER A 43 14.14 3.06 -10.57
C SER A 43 12.91 3.63 -11.27
N ASN A 44 11.95 4.17 -10.52
CA ASN A 44 10.72 4.67 -11.13
C ASN A 44 10.99 5.97 -11.91
N PRO A 45 10.79 5.96 -13.26
CA PRO A 45 11.13 7.09 -14.13
C PRO A 45 10.13 8.25 -14.03
N PHE A 46 9.00 8.07 -13.37
CA PHE A 46 7.98 9.09 -13.20
C PHE A 46 8.28 10.02 -12.02
N GLY A 47 7.77 11.25 -12.08
CA GLY A 47 7.90 12.21 -10.99
C GLY A 47 7.04 11.86 -9.77
N MET A 48 7.28 12.52 -8.64
CA MET A 48 6.52 12.38 -7.38
C MET A 48 5.06 12.88 -7.46
N THR A 49 4.57 13.28 -8.64
CA THR A 49 3.26 13.88 -8.87
C THR A 49 2.60 13.36 -10.13
N ASN A 50 2.87 12.11 -10.56
CA ASN A 50 2.41 11.61 -11.86
C ASN A 50 0.87 11.67 -11.99
N THR A 51 0.37 12.62 -12.78
CA THR A 51 -1.06 12.99 -12.86
C THR A 51 -1.83 12.20 -13.92
N THR A 52 -1.12 11.69 -14.93
CA THR A 52 -1.73 10.96 -16.05
C THR A 52 -2.20 9.57 -15.63
N ASP A 53 -1.54 8.98 -14.62
CA ASP A 53 -1.81 7.61 -14.17
C ASP A 53 -2.67 7.53 -12.88
N TYR A 54 -2.77 8.63 -12.12
CA TYR A 54 -3.44 8.72 -10.81
C TYR A 54 -4.57 9.79 -10.77
N SER A 55 -5.61 9.65 -11.61
CA SER A 55 -6.69 10.63 -11.76
C SER A 55 -7.89 10.40 -10.80
N LEU A 56 -7.78 10.67 -9.49
CA LEU A 56 -8.81 10.24 -8.51
C LEU A 56 -9.25 11.21 -7.38
N SER A 57 -8.66 12.39 -7.19
CA SER A 57 -9.11 13.37 -6.16
C SER A 57 -9.88 14.56 -6.74
N ASP A 58 -10.68 15.29 -5.95
CA ASP A 58 -11.31 16.55 -6.39
C ASP A 58 -10.26 17.63 -6.75
N SER A 59 -9.05 17.50 -6.19
CA SER A 59 -7.88 18.28 -6.58
C SER A 59 -7.33 17.97 -7.98
N THR A 60 -7.87 16.96 -8.68
CA THR A 60 -7.47 16.61 -10.06
C THR A 60 -7.90 17.62 -11.11
N SER A 61 -8.90 18.46 -10.81
CA SER A 61 -9.29 19.56 -11.71
C SER A 61 -8.28 20.71 -11.71
N ASN A 62 -7.44 20.79 -10.68
CA ASN A 62 -6.43 21.83 -10.53
C ASN A 62 -5.04 21.23 -10.26
N PRO A 63 -4.16 21.17 -11.27
CA PRO A 63 -2.80 20.64 -11.13
C PRO A 63 -1.96 21.26 -10.00
N SER A 64 -2.30 22.47 -9.54
CA SER A 64 -1.63 23.13 -8.41
C SER A 64 -1.96 22.56 -7.02
N LEU A 65 -2.96 21.67 -6.92
CA LEU A 65 -3.44 21.09 -5.65
C LEU A 65 -3.10 19.59 -5.54
N GLN A 66 -1.96 19.16 -6.06
CA GLN A 66 -1.58 17.74 -6.13
C GLN A 66 -0.61 17.34 -5.03
N SER A 67 -0.94 16.29 -4.29
CA SER A 67 -0.09 15.76 -3.22
C SER A 67 1.03 14.86 -3.78
N MET A 68 2.01 14.55 -2.95
CA MET A 68 3.08 13.60 -3.29
C MET A 68 2.50 12.18 -3.50
N ILE A 69 2.93 11.48 -4.55
CA ILE A 69 2.76 10.03 -4.70
C ILE A 69 4.00 9.32 -4.13
N VAL A 70 3.78 8.20 -3.45
CA VAL A 70 4.84 7.38 -2.82
C VAL A 70 5.01 6.08 -3.59
N ASP A 71 6.24 5.61 -3.62
CA ASP A 71 6.65 4.40 -4.36
C ASP A 71 6.77 3.16 -3.45
N TYR A 72 6.32 3.25 -2.21
CA TYR A 72 6.40 2.19 -1.20
C TYR A 72 5.05 1.94 -0.56
N VAL A 73 4.73 0.67 -0.33
CA VAL A 73 3.43 0.23 0.19
C VAL A 73 3.61 -0.68 1.41
N GLY A 74 2.73 -0.52 2.40
CA GLY A 74 2.61 -1.40 3.55
C GLY A 74 2.00 -2.75 3.19
N ILE A 75 2.47 -3.82 3.81
CA ILE A 75 1.97 -5.16 3.57
C ILE A 75 0.97 -5.55 4.65
N SER A 76 -0.29 -5.68 4.26
CA SER A 76 -1.37 -6.06 5.18
C SER A 76 -1.57 -7.57 5.28
N GLY A 77 -0.99 -8.34 4.36
CA GLY A 77 -1.10 -9.79 4.31
C GLY A 77 -0.92 -10.32 2.89
N ALA A 78 -1.28 -11.59 2.70
CA ALA A 78 -1.33 -12.23 1.40
C ALA A 78 -2.63 -13.01 1.21
N THR A 79 -3.11 -13.07 -0.04
CA THR A 79 -4.31 -13.82 -0.42
C THR A 79 -4.00 -14.76 -1.59
N PRO A 80 -4.44 -16.03 -1.54
CA PRO A 80 -4.99 -16.72 -0.38
C PRO A 80 -4.00 -16.77 0.81
N ASP A 81 -4.54 -16.92 2.02
CA ASP A 81 -3.72 -17.14 3.21
C ASP A 81 -2.90 -18.45 3.04
N PRO A 82 -1.58 -18.46 3.25
CA PRO A 82 -0.71 -19.59 2.95
C PRO A 82 -1.03 -20.86 3.77
N VAL A 83 -1.67 -20.71 4.93
CA VAL A 83 -2.11 -21.82 5.79
C VAL A 83 -3.63 -22.01 5.81
N GLY A 84 -4.35 -21.33 4.91
CA GLY A 84 -5.77 -21.58 4.66
C GLY A 84 -6.72 -21.09 5.75
N ARG A 85 -6.33 -20.12 6.59
CA ARG A 85 -7.23 -19.53 7.58
C ARG A 85 -8.36 -18.77 6.87
N THR A 86 -9.60 -19.10 7.21
CA THR A 86 -10.78 -18.59 6.48
C THR A 86 -11.33 -17.28 7.03
N ASN A 87 -10.87 -16.84 8.21
CA ASN A 87 -11.37 -15.67 8.93
C ASN A 87 -10.37 -14.50 8.99
N VAL A 88 -9.25 -14.60 8.27
CA VAL A 88 -8.18 -13.59 8.29
C VAL A 88 -8.17 -12.70 7.05
N CYS A 89 -8.89 -13.10 6.01
CA CYS A 89 -9.11 -12.34 4.78
C CYS A 89 -10.59 -12.10 4.54
N THR A 90 -10.91 -11.01 3.85
CA THR A 90 -12.28 -10.65 3.51
C THR A 90 -12.91 -11.57 2.46
N GLY A 91 -12.08 -12.27 1.68
CA GLY A 91 -12.48 -12.87 0.42
C GLY A 91 -12.68 -11.80 -0.66
N ASP A 92 -12.99 -12.24 -1.88
CA ASP A 92 -13.13 -11.39 -3.09
C ASP A 92 -14.43 -10.55 -3.08
N ILE A 93 -14.82 -10.04 -1.90
CA ILE A 93 -16.05 -9.26 -1.66
C ILE A 93 -15.83 -7.76 -1.74
N LEU A 94 -14.58 -7.27 -1.74
CA LEU A 94 -14.32 -5.84 -1.86
C LEU A 94 -14.46 -5.39 -3.32
N ALA A 95 -14.45 -4.07 -3.53
CA ALA A 95 -14.50 -3.48 -4.86
C ALA A 95 -13.49 -4.13 -5.82
N SER A 96 -13.91 -4.29 -7.08
CA SER A 96 -13.13 -4.93 -8.13
C SER A 96 -12.71 -6.38 -7.84
N SER A 97 -13.51 -7.10 -7.03
CA SER A 97 -13.22 -8.49 -6.61
C SER A 97 -11.88 -8.61 -5.89
N SER A 98 -11.54 -7.60 -5.10
CA SER A 98 -10.33 -7.62 -4.28
C SER A 98 -10.60 -8.23 -2.90
N SER A 99 -9.53 -8.63 -2.24
CA SER A 99 -9.53 -9.24 -0.91
C SER A 99 -8.47 -8.56 -0.06
N ASN A 100 -8.85 -8.10 1.12
CA ASN A 100 -7.90 -7.66 2.12
C ASN A 100 -7.64 -8.77 3.12
N CYS A 101 -6.40 -8.91 3.57
CA CYS A 101 -6.03 -9.77 4.68
C CYS A 101 -5.48 -8.95 5.85
N ASN A 102 -5.63 -9.51 7.05
CA ASN A 102 -5.16 -8.98 8.33
C ASN A 102 -4.04 -9.85 8.91
N THR A 103 -3.13 -10.31 8.06
CA THR A 103 -2.11 -11.31 8.38
C THR A 103 -0.68 -10.78 8.29
N GLY A 104 -0.48 -9.63 7.64
CA GLY A 104 0.80 -8.92 7.58
C GLY A 104 1.03 -8.00 8.78
N MET A 105 2.07 -7.17 8.68
CA MET A 105 2.48 -6.25 9.75
C MET A 105 1.85 -4.86 9.65
N MET A 106 1.48 -4.41 8.45
CA MET A 106 0.86 -3.10 8.20
C MET A 106 -0.64 -3.25 7.93
N ILE A 107 -1.42 -3.27 9.01
CA ILE A 107 -2.87 -3.44 8.93
C ILE A 107 -3.56 -2.11 9.27
N PRO A 108 -4.47 -1.62 8.42
CA PRO A 108 -5.28 -0.46 8.75
C PRO A 108 -6.00 -0.65 10.09
N TYR A 109 -5.90 0.35 10.97
CA TYR A 109 -6.55 0.40 12.28
C TYR A 109 -6.06 -0.59 13.34
N LYS A 110 -4.99 -1.32 13.07
CA LYS A 110 -4.37 -2.20 14.06
C LYS A 110 -2.91 -1.84 14.24
N SER A 111 -2.47 -1.83 15.50
CA SER A 111 -1.06 -1.76 15.84
C SER A 111 -0.57 -3.17 16.15
N ILE A 112 0.23 -3.72 15.24
CA ILE A 112 0.88 -5.00 15.43
C ILE A 112 2.22 -4.78 16.13
N ARG A 113 2.53 -5.60 17.14
CA ARG A 113 3.79 -5.51 17.88
C ARG A 113 4.82 -6.46 17.27
N PHE A 114 6.11 -6.18 17.42
CA PHE A 114 7.16 -7.10 16.96
C PHE A 114 7.01 -8.54 17.48
N ARG A 115 6.55 -8.70 18.74
CA ARG A 115 6.30 -10.02 19.33
C ARG A 115 5.16 -10.81 18.67
N ASP A 116 4.29 -10.13 17.91
CA ASP A 116 3.18 -10.76 17.20
C ASP A 116 3.64 -11.28 15.82
N CYS A 117 4.88 -10.98 15.41
CA CYS A 117 5.55 -11.49 14.21
C CYS A 117 6.27 -12.81 14.52
N ILE A 118 5.48 -13.85 14.79
CA ILE A 118 5.98 -15.14 15.29
C ILE A 118 6.81 -15.93 14.25
N ASP A 119 6.69 -15.62 12.96
CA ASP A 119 7.50 -16.23 11.89
C ASP A 119 8.90 -15.58 11.77
N GLY A 120 9.15 -14.53 12.55
CA GLY A 120 10.43 -13.85 12.68
C GLY A 120 10.48 -12.54 11.90
N THR A 121 10.98 -11.49 12.54
CA THR A 121 11.03 -10.15 11.93
C THR A 121 11.95 -10.07 10.71
N SER A 122 12.93 -10.97 10.60
CA SER A 122 13.82 -11.11 9.45
C SER A 122 13.22 -11.94 8.29
N ASN A 123 12.02 -12.48 8.47
CA ASN A 123 11.33 -13.31 7.47
C ASN A 123 9.93 -12.78 7.13
N THR A 124 9.57 -11.59 7.61
CA THR A 124 8.27 -10.97 7.32
C THR A 124 8.46 -9.60 6.70
N VAL A 125 7.98 -9.44 5.48
CA VAL A 125 8.01 -8.22 4.67
C VAL A 125 6.98 -7.23 5.22
N ILE A 126 7.44 -6.03 5.60
CA ILE A 126 6.61 -4.95 6.16
C ILE A 126 6.28 -3.88 5.13
N LEU A 127 7.22 -3.58 4.22
CA LEU A 127 7.06 -2.64 3.12
C LEU A 127 7.61 -3.25 1.83
N ALA A 128 7.04 -2.90 0.69
CA ALA A 128 7.58 -3.25 -0.62
C ALA A 128 7.50 -2.06 -1.58
N GLU A 129 8.32 -2.08 -2.63
CA GLU A 129 8.16 -1.14 -3.73
C GLU A 129 6.84 -1.35 -4.48
N GLN A 130 6.25 -0.23 -4.88
CA GLN A 130 5.05 -0.17 -5.68
C GLN A 130 5.08 1.10 -6.54
N SER A 131 5.81 0.99 -7.64
CA SER A 131 6.17 2.12 -8.50
C SER A 131 6.15 1.79 -9.99
N GLY A 132 5.84 0.53 -10.34
CA GLY A 132 5.76 0.01 -11.69
C GLY A 132 4.35 0.08 -12.30
N GLN A 133 4.15 -0.72 -13.34
CA GLN A 133 2.98 -0.59 -14.22
C GLN A 133 2.05 -1.81 -14.21
N VAL A 134 0.76 -1.56 -14.39
CA VAL A 134 -0.27 -2.56 -14.71
C VAL A 134 -1.09 -2.00 -15.87
N ASN A 135 -1.36 -2.80 -16.90
CA ASN A 135 -2.00 -2.34 -18.14
C ASN A 135 -1.26 -1.14 -18.78
N GLY A 136 0.07 -1.16 -18.73
CA GLY A 136 0.92 -0.10 -19.27
C GLY A 136 0.81 1.26 -18.57
N ARG A 137 0.19 1.34 -17.39
CA ARG A 137 0.04 2.57 -16.59
C ARG A 137 0.63 2.40 -15.20
N GLN A 138 1.25 3.45 -14.66
CA GLN A 138 1.77 3.41 -13.30
C GLN A 138 0.64 3.10 -12.31
N LYS A 139 0.89 2.21 -11.34
CA LYS A 139 -0.10 1.84 -10.32
C LYS A 139 0.49 1.72 -8.93
N GLY A 140 -0.28 2.18 -7.95
CA GLY A 140 0.06 2.09 -6.54
C GLY A 140 -1.12 2.23 -5.59
N ALA A 141 -0.93 1.75 -4.35
CA ALA A 141 -1.89 1.62 -3.25
C ALA A 141 -1.96 2.89 -2.40
N ASN A 142 -1.88 4.06 -3.02
CA ASN A 142 -2.26 5.32 -2.41
C ASN A 142 -2.46 6.36 -3.51
N ALA A 143 -3.45 6.11 -4.36
CA ALA A 143 -3.61 6.85 -5.61
C ALA A 143 -3.98 8.33 -5.44
N LEU A 144 -4.40 8.76 -4.25
CA LEU A 144 -4.63 10.18 -3.96
C LEU A 144 -3.35 10.84 -3.45
N GLY A 145 -2.47 10.05 -2.83
CA GLY A 145 -1.12 10.40 -2.46
C GLY A 145 -0.86 10.38 -0.96
N ALA A 146 0.41 10.53 -0.60
CA ALA A 146 1.04 10.28 0.70
C ALA A 146 0.28 10.86 1.90
N TRP A 147 -0.34 12.02 1.71
CA TRP A 147 -0.89 12.82 2.80
C TRP A 147 -2.41 12.70 2.91
N HIS A 148 -3.05 11.97 2.00
CA HIS A 148 -4.48 11.71 2.08
C HIS A 148 -4.72 10.62 3.12
N GLY A 149 -5.65 10.90 4.03
CA GLY A 149 -6.10 9.89 4.98
C GLY A 149 -7.03 8.88 4.30
N TRP A 150 -7.20 7.75 4.98
CA TRP A 150 -8.08 6.67 4.57
C TRP A 150 -9.50 7.18 4.24
N ALA A 151 -10.16 6.58 3.25
CA ALA A 151 -11.60 6.51 3.32
C ALA A 151 -12.22 5.20 2.84
N ASN A 152 -13.37 4.93 3.44
CA ASN A 152 -14.26 3.84 3.09
C ASN A 152 -15.65 4.47 2.92
N ALA A 153 -16.31 4.17 1.80
CA ALA A 153 -17.56 4.79 1.40
C ALA A 153 -18.76 4.49 2.33
N SER A 154 -18.61 3.64 3.35
CA SER A 154 -19.75 3.13 4.13
C SER A 154 -19.65 3.29 5.66
N LEU A 155 -18.68 4.06 6.19
CA LEU A 155 -18.57 4.30 7.64
C LEU A 155 -18.79 5.77 8.00
N SER A 156 -19.81 6.03 8.81
CA SER A 156 -20.11 7.35 9.38
C SER A 156 -19.38 7.65 10.70
N THR A 157 -18.72 6.65 11.30
CA THR A 157 -17.92 6.79 12.53
C THR A 157 -16.68 5.88 12.48
N TRP A 158 -15.56 6.36 13.01
CA TRP A 158 -14.24 5.75 12.86
C TRP A 158 -13.51 5.60 14.19
N ASN A 159 -13.10 4.37 14.56
CA ASN A 159 -12.26 4.11 15.73
C ASN A 159 -11.49 2.79 15.63
N ALA A 160 -10.56 2.54 16.56
CA ALA A 160 -9.71 1.34 16.61
C ALA A 160 -10.48 -0.01 16.73
N GLY A 161 -11.78 0.03 17.03
CA GLY A 161 -12.66 -1.14 17.09
C GLY A 161 -13.41 -1.45 15.79
N THR A 162 -13.24 -0.66 14.71
CA THR A 162 -13.88 -0.94 13.42
C THR A 162 -13.40 -2.26 12.84
N THR A 163 -14.29 -3.24 12.73
CA THR A 163 -14.01 -4.57 12.18
C THR A 163 -13.82 -4.54 10.66
N LEU A 164 -12.82 -5.27 10.17
CA LEU A 164 -12.61 -5.60 8.75
C LEU A 164 -13.11 -7.04 8.51
N PRO A 165 -13.77 -7.40 7.38
CA PRO A 165 -14.10 -6.56 6.23
C PRO A 165 -15.07 -5.43 6.51
N LEU A 166 -14.73 -4.31 5.89
CA LEU A 166 -15.64 -3.27 5.49
C LEU A 166 -16.61 -3.88 4.48
N SER A 167 -17.91 -3.58 4.57
CA SER A 167 -19.01 -4.12 3.76
C SER A 167 -18.66 -4.52 2.32
N SER A 168 -19.34 -5.55 1.80
CA SER A 168 -19.27 -5.97 0.38
C SER A 168 -19.32 -4.77 -0.59
N GLY A 169 -18.44 -4.75 -1.58
CA GLY A 169 -18.25 -3.65 -2.53
C GLY A 169 -17.45 -2.46 -1.99
N GLY A 170 -17.00 -2.51 -0.73
CA GLY A 170 -16.18 -1.47 -0.12
C GLY A 170 -14.84 -1.30 -0.84
N PHE A 171 -14.36 -0.06 -0.87
CA PHE A 171 -13.11 0.31 -1.52
C PHE A 171 -11.94 0.37 -0.51
N TRP A 172 -10.71 0.26 -1.03
CA TRP A 172 -9.45 0.23 -0.26
C TRP A 172 -8.51 1.40 -0.64
N TYR A 173 -9.08 2.56 -0.97
CA TYR A 173 -8.28 3.73 -1.36
C TYR A 173 -7.55 4.33 -0.17
N THR A 174 -6.40 4.98 -0.43
CA THR A 174 -5.63 5.76 0.56
C THR A 174 -5.19 4.99 1.81
N ALA A 175 -5.18 3.66 1.70
CA ALA A 175 -4.68 2.76 2.72
C ALA A 175 -3.18 2.91 2.97
N GLY A 176 -2.42 3.16 1.90
CA GLY A 176 -0.99 2.96 1.91
C GLY A 176 -0.63 1.49 2.16
N THR A 177 -1.57 0.56 1.98
CA THR A 177 -1.36 -0.88 2.19
C THR A 177 -1.92 -1.71 1.05
N THR A 178 -1.31 -2.86 0.81
CA THR A 178 -1.78 -3.87 -0.14
C THR A 178 -1.73 -5.25 0.50
N THR A 179 -2.65 -6.11 0.08
CA THR A 179 -2.62 -7.55 0.29
C THR A 179 -2.04 -8.20 -0.95
N VAL A 180 -0.92 -8.91 -0.79
CA VAL A 180 -0.21 -9.53 -1.91
C VAL A 180 -1.02 -10.68 -2.50
N ARG A 181 -1.30 -10.59 -3.80
CA ARG A 181 -2.04 -11.62 -4.55
C ARG A 181 -1.29 -12.13 -5.78
N ASN A 182 -0.44 -11.28 -6.35
CA ASN A 182 0.29 -11.51 -7.60
C ASN A 182 1.80 -11.54 -7.32
N PRO A 183 2.60 -12.16 -8.20
CA PRO A 183 4.05 -12.08 -8.11
C PRO A 183 4.53 -10.63 -8.28
N PRO A 184 5.77 -10.32 -7.84
CA PRO A 184 6.36 -9.01 -8.06
C PRO A 184 6.42 -8.72 -9.56
N ASN A 185 6.22 -7.45 -9.94
CA ASN A 185 6.20 -7.02 -11.34
C ASN A 185 5.18 -7.74 -12.23
N ALA A 186 4.13 -8.36 -11.68
CA ALA A 186 3.07 -8.94 -12.49
C ALA A 186 2.52 -7.90 -13.49
N PHE A 187 2.69 -8.21 -14.77
CA PHE A 187 2.44 -7.27 -15.86
C PHE A 187 1.36 -7.79 -16.79
N TRP A 188 0.54 -6.85 -17.25
CA TRP A 188 -0.44 -7.05 -18.30
C TRP A 188 -0.32 -5.89 -19.28
N SER A 189 -0.37 -6.18 -20.58
CA SER A 189 -0.48 -5.15 -21.62
C SER A 189 -1.89 -4.58 -21.69
N SER A 190 -2.90 -5.43 -21.47
CA SER A 190 -4.30 -5.07 -21.22
C SER A 190 -5.02 -6.21 -20.49
N GLY A 191 -6.21 -5.95 -19.97
CA GLY A 191 -7.06 -7.01 -19.39
C GLY A 191 -6.62 -7.53 -18.02
N ALA A 192 -5.74 -6.81 -17.30
CA ALA A 192 -5.45 -7.15 -15.90
C ALA A 192 -6.74 -7.29 -15.06
N PRO A 193 -6.79 -8.24 -14.12
CA PRO A 193 -7.93 -8.38 -13.22
C PRO A 193 -8.25 -7.08 -12.47
N GLY A 194 -9.53 -6.86 -12.17
CA GLY A 194 -9.99 -5.64 -11.51
C GLY A 194 -9.23 -5.33 -10.20
N TYR A 195 -8.95 -6.36 -9.40
CA TYR A 195 -8.23 -6.22 -8.13
C TYR A 195 -6.78 -5.72 -8.30
N ALA A 196 -6.16 -5.92 -9.46
CA ALA A 196 -4.79 -5.50 -9.77
C ALA A 196 -4.74 -4.17 -10.52
N ASN A 197 -5.68 -3.95 -11.44
CA ASN A 197 -5.72 -2.76 -12.30
C ASN A 197 -6.34 -1.53 -11.60
N SER A 198 -7.32 -1.77 -10.72
CA SER A 198 -7.99 -0.67 -10.06
C SER A 198 -7.13 -0.09 -8.94
N ALA A 199 -7.01 1.24 -8.95
CA ALA A 199 -6.19 2.00 -8.02
C ALA A 199 -6.79 2.11 -6.60
N TYR A 200 -8.03 1.64 -6.41
CA TYR A 200 -8.73 1.58 -5.11
C TYR A 200 -8.86 0.16 -4.57
N SER A 201 -8.20 -0.82 -5.21
CA SER A 201 -8.28 -2.23 -4.82
C SER A 201 -7.28 -2.58 -3.72
N ALA A 202 -7.65 -3.57 -2.91
CA ALA A 202 -6.78 -4.09 -1.85
C ALA A 202 -5.61 -4.94 -2.35
N ASN A 203 -5.53 -5.27 -3.64
CA ASN A 203 -4.52 -6.18 -4.22
C ASN A 203 -3.73 -5.55 -5.38
N THR A 204 -3.43 -4.25 -5.28
CA THR A 204 -2.48 -3.62 -6.21
C THR A 204 -1.11 -4.29 -6.10
N VAL A 205 -0.45 -4.46 -7.24
CA VAL A 205 0.75 -5.29 -7.39
C VAL A 205 1.96 -4.61 -6.74
N ILE A 206 2.81 -5.36 -6.02
CA ILE A 206 4.15 -4.88 -5.65
C ILE A 206 5.04 -4.90 -6.90
N ASN A 207 5.58 -3.76 -7.27
CA ASN A 207 6.24 -3.61 -8.56
C ASN A 207 7.26 -2.47 -8.55
N SER A 208 8.23 -2.58 -9.46
CA SER A 208 9.28 -1.60 -9.63
C SER A 208 9.70 -1.53 -11.10
N HIS A 209 10.63 -0.62 -11.39
CA HIS A 209 11.31 -0.55 -12.68
C HIS A 209 12.73 -1.14 -12.60
N HIS A 210 13.10 -1.78 -11.50
CA HIS A 210 14.34 -2.56 -11.42
C HIS A 210 14.21 -3.81 -12.29
N VAL A 211 15.32 -4.22 -12.89
CA VAL A 211 15.36 -5.45 -13.68
C VAL A 211 15.17 -6.65 -12.75
N GLY A 212 14.16 -7.47 -13.01
CA GLY A 212 14.01 -8.80 -12.43
C GLY A 212 13.30 -8.87 -11.07
N GLY A 213 12.76 -7.77 -10.53
CA GLY A 213 12.10 -7.82 -9.22
C GLY A 213 11.83 -6.48 -8.55
N VAL A 214 11.70 -6.52 -7.22
CA VAL A 214 11.41 -5.37 -6.37
C VAL A 214 12.27 -5.40 -5.11
N HIS A 215 12.54 -4.24 -4.51
CA HIS A 215 13.06 -4.20 -3.15
C HIS A 215 11.91 -4.28 -2.13
N ALA A 216 12.15 -5.04 -1.07
CA ALA A 216 11.27 -5.17 0.08
C ALA A 216 12.02 -4.95 1.38
N VAL A 217 11.35 -4.31 2.34
CA VAL A 217 11.85 -4.12 3.70
C VAL A 217 11.23 -5.20 4.57
N LEU A 218 12.08 -5.89 5.32
CA LEU A 218 11.67 -6.84 6.35
C LEU A 218 11.37 -6.11 7.66
N THR A 219 10.64 -6.76 8.55
CA THR A 219 10.16 -6.16 9.80
C THR A 219 11.29 -5.74 10.73
N ASP A 220 12.46 -6.38 10.62
CA ASP A 220 13.69 -5.98 11.33
C ASP A 220 14.42 -4.76 10.72
N GLY A 221 13.92 -4.23 9.60
CA GLY A 221 14.50 -3.10 8.87
C GLY A 221 15.53 -3.48 7.81
N SER A 222 15.86 -4.76 7.65
CA SER A 222 16.73 -5.21 6.56
C SER A 222 16.00 -5.13 5.21
N VAL A 223 16.77 -4.98 4.13
CA VAL A 223 16.24 -4.89 2.76
C VAL A 223 16.64 -6.13 1.98
N ARG A 224 15.68 -6.70 1.24
CA ARG A 224 15.88 -7.84 0.35
C ARG A 224 15.37 -7.48 -1.05
N PHE A 225 16.04 -8.01 -2.06
CA PHE A 225 15.54 -8.00 -3.42
C PHE A 225 14.69 -9.25 -3.65
N LEU A 226 13.42 -9.08 -3.99
CA LEU A 226 12.50 -10.17 -4.28
C LEU A 226 12.39 -10.34 -5.80
N SER A 227 12.80 -11.50 -6.29
CA SER A 227 12.70 -11.87 -7.70
C SER A 227 11.25 -11.87 -8.17
N GLU A 228 11.00 -11.39 -9.39
CA GLU A 228 9.69 -11.54 -10.06
C GLU A 228 9.34 -13.00 -10.35
N ASN A 229 10.31 -13.91 -10.26
CA ASN A 229 10.15 -15.35 -10.42
C ASN A 229 10.09 -16.11 -9.09
N ILE A 230 9.98 -15.40 -7.95
CA ILE A 230 9.83 -16.03 -6.64
C ILE A 230 8.62 -16.97 -6.62
N ASP A 231 8.76 -18.11 -5.93
CA ASP A 231 7.62 -19.00 -5.70
C ASP A 231 6.51 -18.25 -4.96
N MET A 232 5.28 -18.35 -5.47
CA MET A 232 4.16 -17.58 -4.94
C MET A 232 3.78 -17.98 -3.51
N ASN A 233 4.04 -19.22 -3.09
CA ASN A 233 3.78 -19.60 -1.70
C ASN A 233 4.84 -19.02 -0.77
N THR A 234 6.10 -19.03 -1.20
CA THR A 234 7.20 -18.34 -0.50
C THR A 234 6.89 -16.86 -0.31
N LEU A 235 6.47 -16.16 -1.38
CA LEU A 235 6.08 -14.76 -1.27
C LEU A 235 4.90 -14.52 -0.31
N ARG A 236 3.89 -15.40 -0.35
CA ARG A 236 2.73 -15.31 0.55
C ARG A 236 3.15 -15.48 2.00
N GLN A 237 4.01 -16.45 2.30
CA GLN A 237 4.56 -16.69 3.64
C GLN A 237 5.34 -15.46 4.12
N LEU A 238 6.20 -14.88 3.28
CA LEU A 238 6.92 -13.64 3.61
C LEU A 238 5.99 -12.46 3.90
N CYS A 239 4.78 -12.45 3.37
CA CYS A 239 3.81 -11.36 3.56
C CYS A 239 2.84 -11.63 4.72
N VAL A 240 3.04 -12.72 5.46
CA VAL A 240 2.29 -13.11 6.65
C VAL A 240 3.23 -13.14 7.86
N ARG A 241 2.71 -12.77 9.03
CA ARG A 241 3.50 -12.64 10.27
C ARG A 241 3.41 -13.87 11.18
N ASP A 242 2.38 -14.70 10.98
CA ASP A 242 1.90 -15.70 11.93
C ASP A 242 1.31 -16.99 11.31
N ASP A 243 1.92 -17.50 10.23
CA ASP A 243 1.57 -18.78 9.62
C ASP A 243 2.37 -19.98 10.15
N GLY A 244 3.40 -19.75 10.96
CA GLY A 244 4.25 -20.78 11.54
C GLY A 244 5.22 -21.42 10.56
N GLN A 245 5.36 -20.89 9.34
CA GLN A 245 6.27 -21.38 8.31
C GLN A 245 7.57 -20.59 8.35
N VAL A 246 8.68 -21.29 8.57
CA VAL A 246 10.00 -20.68 8.44
C VAL A 246 10.38 -20.68 6.96
N VAL A 247 10.38 -19.50 6.35
CA VAL A 247 10.89 -19.31 5.00
C VAL A 247 12.43 -19.41 5.03
N GLY A 248 12.99 -20.22 4.12
CA GLY A 248 14.44 -20.41 3.97
C GLY A 248 15.12 -19.25 3.21
N GLU A 249 16.09 -19.57 2.34
CA GLU A 249 16.65 -18.57 1.42
C GLU A 249 15.71 -18.34 0.23
N PHE A 250 15.57 -17.08 -0.19
CA PHE A 250 14.70 -16.60 -1.26
C PHE A 250 15.31 -15.40 -1.99
#